data_AF-A0A353Z202-F1
#
_entry.id   AF-A0A353Z202-F1
#
_cell.length_a   1.000
_cell.length_b   1.000
_cell.length_c   1.000
_cell.angle_alpha   90.00
_cell.angle_beta   90.00
_cell.angle_gamma   90.00
#
_symmetry.space_group_name_H-M   'P 1'
#
loop_
_entity.id
_entity.type
_entity.pdbx_description
1 polymer ?
#
loop_
_entity_poly.entity_id
_entity_poly.type
_entity_poly.pdbx_seq_one_letter_code
_entity_poly.pdbx_strand_id
1 'polypeptide(L)'
;MVSVFAMRNLKTIVISFILIWVVYLVNSQISTDLNIYGIIPRNITGLRGILFAPFLHGSRFHILSNSLPFLILGSTLFLYYKKTAGYVYLFSILITGSLVWIFARPAIHIGMSGVIYAFAAYLVLAGMVSRKF
;
A
#
# COMPACT_ATOMS: atom_id res chain seq x y z
N MET A 1 -25.59 9.14 8.11
CA MET A 1 -25.74 7.71 8.45
C MET A 1 -24.80 6.91 7.55
N VAL A 2 -23.66 6.44 8.09
CA VAL A 2 -22.69 5.63 7.33
C VAL A 2 -23.33 4.27 7.05
N SER A 3 -23.72 4.02 5.81
CA SER A 3 -24.42 2.77 5.45
C SER A 3 -23.58 1.54 5.81
N VAL A 4 -24.23 0.41 6.14
CA VAL A 4 -23.57 -0.89 6.44
C VAL A 4 -22.56 -1.29 5.35
N PHE A 5 -22.78 -0.85 4.11
CA PHE A 5 -21.86 -1.03 2.99
C PHE A 5 -20.54 -0.23 3.13
N ALA A 6 -20.56 0.97 3.71
CA ALA A 6 -19.36 1.73 4.01
C ALA A 6 -18.50 1.06 5.10
N MET A 7 -19.13 0.44 6.11
CA MET A 7 -18.40 -0.37 7.10
C MET A 7 -17.75 -1.62 6.50
N ARG A 8 -18.36 -2.22 5.47
CA ARG A 8 -17.79 -3.39 4.76
C ARG A 8 -16.51 -3.03 3.99
N ASN A 9 -16.40 -1.80 3.49
CA ASN A 9 -15.30 -1.34 2.64
C ASN A 9 -14.06 -0.91 3.43
N LEU A 10 -14.21 -0.37 4.63
CA LEU A 10 -13.07 0.00 5.49
C LEU A 10 -12.29 -1.21 6.00
N LYS A 11 -12.92 -2.40 6.05
CA LYS A 11 -12.27 -3.64 6.47
C LYS A 11 -10.98 -3.90 5.69
N THR A 12 -10.94 -3.60 4.39
CA THR A 12 -9.74 -3.78 3.57
C THR A 12 -8.56 -2.98 4.12
N ILE A 13 -8.75 -1.70 4.43
CA ILE A 13 -7.69 -0.82 4.94
C ILE A 13 -7.24 -1.28 6.33
N VAL A 14 -8.19 -1.63 7.21
CA VAL A 14 -7.89 -2.10 8.56
C VAL A 14 -7.15 -3.44 8.53
N ILE A 15 -7.60 -4.40 7.72
CA ILE A 15 -6.96 -5.71 7.56
C ILE A 15 -5.54 -5.53 6.99
N SER A 16 -5.37 -4.71 5.95
CA SER A 16 -4.04 -4.44 5.40
C SER A 16 -3.13 -3.77 6.42
N PHE A 17 -3.64 -2.82 7.21
CA PHE A 17 -2.88 -2.18 8.27
C PHE A 17 -2.43 -3.18 9.34
N ILE A 18 -3.34 -4.02 9.82
CA ILE A 18 -3.03 -5.09 10.78
C ILE A 18 -1.98 -6.03 10.19
N LEU A 19 -2.16 -6.44 8.93
CA LEU A 19 -1.24 -7.34 8.24
C LEU A 19 0.16 -6.72 8.12
N ILE A 20 0.28 -5.43 7.77
CA ILE A 20 1.56 -4.70 7.73
C ILE A 20 2.27 -4.79 9.09
N TRP A 21 1.56 -4.52 10.19
CA TRP A 21 2.14 -4.57 11.53
C TRP A 21 2.47 -5.99 11.99
N VAL A 22 1.59 -6.96 11.73
CA VAL A 22 1.85 -8.37 12.05
C VAL A 22 3.08 -8.88 11.32
N VAL A 23 3.19 -8.62 10.01
CA VAL A 23 4.36 -9.02 9.21
C VAL A 23 5.64 -8.36 9.74
N TYR A 24 5.60 -7.07 10.08
CA TYR A 24 6.73 -6.36 10.66
C TYR A 24 7.16 -6.95 12.02
N LEU A 25 6.21 -7.20 12.91
CA LEU A 25 6.47 -7.77 14.23
C LEU A 25 7.04 -9.19 14.10
N VAL A 26 6.44 -10.05 13.28
CA VAL A 26 6.95 -11.39 13.00
C VAL A 26 8.38 -11.31 12.44
N ASN A 27 8.63 -10.45 11.45
CA ASN A 27 9.96 -10.27 10.88
C ASN A 27 11.00 -9.85 11.93
N SER A 28 10.60 -9.07 12.94
CA SER A 28 11.50 -8.64 14.02
C SER A 28 11.85 -9.73 15.04
N GLN A 29 11.09 -10.84 15.08
CA GLN A 29 11.27 -11.92 16.06
C GLN A 29 11.93 -13.17 15.48
N ILE A 30 11.90 -13.33 14.16
CA ILE A 30 12.50 -14.49 13.48
C ILE A 30 13.92 -14.19 13.02
N SER A 31 14.74 -15.23 12.84
CA SER A 31 16.11 -15.10 12.35
C SER A 31 16.21 -14.86 10.84
N THR A 32 15.12 -15.11 10.10
CA THR A 32 15.07 -14.94 8.63
C THR A 32 14.55 -13.55 8.28
N ASP A 33 15.23 -12.82 7.41
CA ASP A 33 14.73 -11.52 6.95
C ASP A 33 13.65 -11.72 5.86
N LEU A 34 12.39 -11.48 6.20
CA LEU A 34 11.27 -11.49 5.26
C LEU A 34 11.37 -10.37 4.21
N ASN A 35 12.19 -9.33 4.43
CA ASN A 35 12.33 -8.26 3.45
C ASN A 35 12.94 -8.77 2.12
N ILE A 36 13.58 -9.94 2.10
CA ILE A 36 14.06 -10.61 0.86
C ILE A 36 12.93 -10.92 -0.14
N TYR A 37 11.68 -10.88 0.30
CA TYR A 37 10.49 -11.01 -0.56
C TYR A 37 10.04 -9.70 -1.21
N GLY A 38 10.78 -8.60 -0.97
CA GLY A 38 10.55 -7.30 -1.59
C GLY A 38 10.82 -7.26 -3.10
N ILE A 39 10.61 -6.10 -3.71
CA ILE A 39 10.84 -5.90 -5.15
C ILE A 39 12.34 -5.84 -5.38
N ILE A 40 12.83 -6.72 -6.25
CA ILE A 40 14.20 -6.68 -6.77
C ILE A 40 14.11 -6.21 -8.23
N PRO A 41 14.55 -4.98 -8.55
CA PRO A 41 14.37 -4.40 -9.87
C PRO A 41 15.03 -5.24 -10.96
N ARG A 42 14.32 -5.43 -12.07
CA ARG A 42 14.78 -6.15 -13.27
C ARG A 42 15.20 -7.61 -13.01
N ASN A 43 14.72 -8.22 -11.92
CA ASN A 43 14.94 -9.63 -11.58
C ASN A 43 13.60 -10.39 -11.56
N ILE A 44 13.54 -11.56 -12.20
CA ILE A 44 12.33 -12.40 -12.28
C ILE A 44 11.82 -12.77 -10.88
N THR A 45 12.70 -13.16 -9.96
CA THR A 45 12.31 -13.49 -8.58
C THR A 45 11.80 -12.27 -7.83
N GLY A 46 12.26 -11.07 -8.19
CA GLY A 46 11.80 -9.79 -7.66
C GLY A 46 10.38 -9.39 -8.04
N LEU A 47 9.78 -10.01 -9.06
CA LEU A 47 8.39 -9.74 -9.46
C LEU A 47 7.38 -10.11 -8.36
N ARG A 48 7.69 -11.13 -7.55
CA ARG A 48 6.86 -11.50 -6.38
C ARG A 48 6.70 -10.31 -5.41
N GLY A 49 7.72 -9.47 -5.35
CA GLY A 49 7.74 -8.28 -4.52
C GLY A 49 6.66 -7.27 -4.88
N ILE A 50 6.13 -7.27 -6.11
CA ILE A 50 5.04 -6.36 -6.49
C ILE A 50 3.84 -6.55 -5.54
N LEU A 51 3.54 -7.79 -5.16
CA LEU A 51 2.43 -8.10 -4.26
C LEU A 51 2.83 -8.05 -2.78
N PHE A 52 4.07 -8.42 -2.44
CA PHE A 52 4.50 -8.57 -1.05
C PHE A 52 5.14 -7.31 -0.45
N ALA A 53 5.86 -6.52 -1.24
CA ALA A 53 6.56 -5.32 -0.77
C ALA A 53 5.69 -4.34 0.03
N PRO A 54 4.41 -4.10 -0.32
CA PRO A 54 3.53 -3.22 0.47
C PRO A 54 3.39 -3.62 1.95
N PHE A 55 3.61 -4.90 2.28
CA PHE A 55 3.48 -5.44 3.63
C PHE A 55 4.82 -5.58 4.38
N LEU A 56 5.94 -5.36 3.69
CA LEU A 56 7.29 -5.51 4.24
C LEU A 56 7.86 -4.15 4.66
N HIS A 57 8.48 -4.07 5.83
CA HIS A 57 9.08 -2.83 6.34
C HIS A 57 10.38 -3.12 7.11
N GLY A 58 11.43 -2.36 6.81
CA GLY A 58 12.78 -2.60 7.34
C GLY A 58 13.10 -1.89 8.65
N SER A 59 12.28 -0.94 9.11
CA SER A 59 12.56 -0.20 10.36
C SER A 59 11.28 0.37 10.99
N ARG A 60 11.37 0.69 12.30
CA ARG A 60 10.26 1.31 13.06
C ARG A 60 9.84 2.64 12.45
N PHE A 61 10.80 3.48 12.08
CA PHE A 61 10.50 4.77 11.43
C PHE A 61 9.82 4.56 10.08
N HIS A 62 10.25 3.57 9.30
CA HIS A 62 9.65 3.27 8.00
C HIS A 62 8.17 2.86 8.15
N ILE A 63 7.84 1.88 9.01
CA ILE A 63 6.43 1.47 9.21
C ILE A 63 5.57 2.58 9.81
N LEU A 64 6.08 3.37 10.75
CA LEU A 64 5.35 4.48 11.36
C LEU A 64 5.03 5.58 10.34
N SER A 65 6.01 5.95 9.50
CA SER A 65 5.82 6.97 8.45
C SER A 65 4.78 6.56 7.39
N ASN A 66 4.54 5.26 7.21
CA ASN A 66 3.58 4.73 6.25
C ASN A 66 2.20 4.48 6.88
N SER A 67 2.14 4.22 8.19
CA SER A 67 0.93 3.88 8.93
C SER A 67 -0.15 4.97 8.87
N LEU A 68 0.19 6.20 9.27
CA LEU A 68 -0.77 7.29 9.35
C LEU A 68 -1.29 7.73 7.96
N PRO A 69 -0.42 7.96 6.95
CA PRO A 69 -0.89 8.32 5.61
C PRO A 69 -1.73 7.20 4.97
N PHE A 70 -1.36 5.93 5.15
CA PHE A 70 -2.15 4.81 4.62
C PHE A 70 -3.54 4.77 5.22
N LEU A 71 -3.66 4.89 6.56
CA LEU A 71 -4.96 4.89 7.23
C LEU A 71 -5.83 6.08 6.78
N ILE A 72 -5.27 7.29 6.71
CA ILE A 72 -6.03 8.49 6.33
C ILE A 72 -6.46 8.43 4.86
N LEU A 73 -5.51 8.25 3.93
CA LEU A 73 -5.79 8.29 2.50
C LEU A 73 -6.58 7.06 2.05
N GLY A 74 -6.22 5.88 2.57
CA GLY A 74 -6.94 4.64 2.31
C GLY A 74 -8.38 4.71 2.81
N SER A 75 -8.62 5.16 4.04
CA SER A 75 -9.98 5.30 4.55
C SER A 75 -10.78 6.34 3.77
N THR A 76 -10.17 7.47 3.42
CA THR A 76 -10.79 8.51 2.58
C THR A 76 -11.22 7.92 1.22
N LEU A 77 -10.33 7.18 0.56
CA LEU A 77 -10.62 6.51 -0.70
C LEU A 77 -11.80 5.55 -0.58
N PHE A 78 -11.80 4.67 0.43
CA PHE A 78 -12.85 3.66 0.61
C PHE A 78 -14.18 4.22 1.14
N LEU A 79 -14.17 5.39 1.79
CA LEU A 79 -15.37 6.10 2.25
C LEU A 79 -16.05 6.87 1.12
N TYR A 80 -15.29 7.62 0.32
CA TYR A 80 -15.84 8.56 -0.65
C TYR A 80 -15.91 8.01 -2.09
N TYR A 81 -15.02 7.09 -2.46
CA TYR A 81 -14.91 6.55 -3.83
C TYR A 81 -15.23 5.05 -3.90
N LYS A 82 -16.30 4.62 -3.21
CA LYS A 82 -16.64 3.20 -2.97
C LYS A 82 -16.62 2.30 -4.22
N LYS A 83 -17.05 2.81 -5.38
CA LYS A 83 -17.12 2.02 -6.62
C LYS A 83 -15.75 1.75 -7.24
N THR A 84 -14.79 2.65 -7.03
CA THR A 84 -13.46 2.60 -7.66
C THR A 84 -12.34 2.25 -6.67
N ALA A 85 -12.57 2.39 -5.35
CA ALA A 85 -11.56 2.23 -4.31
C ALA A 85 -10.78 0.90 -4.38
N GLY A 86 -11.47 -0.23 -4.61
CA GLY A 86 -10.83 -1.54 -4.75
C GLY A 86 -9.90 -1.63 -5.96
N TYR A 87 -10.34 -1.10 -7.10
CA TYR A 87 -9.52 -1.02 -8.32
C TYR A 87 -8.33 -0.10 -8.13
N VAL A 88 -8.53 1.08 -7.52
CA VAL A 88 -7.45 2.02 -7.21
C VAL A 88 -6.43 1.35 -6.31
N TYR A 89 -6.84 0.62 -5.26
CA TYR A 89 -5.92 -0.12 -4.40
C TYR A 89 -5.11 -1.19 -5.13
N LEU A 90 -5.79 -2.05 -5.90
CA LEU A 90 -5.13 -3.11 -6.66
C LEU A 90 -4.16 -2.53 -7.71
N PHE A 91 -4.61 -1.55 -8.50
CA PHE A 91 -3.77 -0.92 -9.51
C PHE A 91 -2.63 -0.11 -8.90
N SER A 92 -2.82 0.49 -7.72
CA SER A 92 -1.73 1.16 -7.01
C SER A 92 -0.60 0.18 -6.69
N ILE A 93 -0.94 -1.01 -6.20
CA ILE A 93 0.05 -2.07 -5.95
C ILE A 93 0.74 -2.49 -7.26
N LEU A 94 -0.05 -2.87 -8.26
CA LEU A 94 0.48 -3.43 -9.51
C LEU A 94 1.30 -2.41 -10.30
N ILE A 95 0.79 -1.20 -10.50
CA ILE A 95 1.42 -0.17 -11.33
C ILE A 95 2.67 0.34 -10.60
N THR A 96 2.56 0.78 -9.35
CA THR A 96 3.74 1.34 -8.66
C THR A 96 4.82 0.28 -8.43
N GLY A 97 4.44 -0.95 -8.08
CA GLY A 97 5.38 -2.06 -7.96
C GLY A 97 6.06 -2.39 -9.29
N SER A 98 5.33 -2.40 -10.40
CA SER A 98 5.91 -2.60 -11.74
C SER A 98 6.86 -1.46 -12.12
N LEU A 99 6.50 -0.22 -11.84
CA LEU A 99 7.37 0.93 -12.10
C LEU A 99 8.66 0.86 -11.27
N VAL A 100 8.57 0.49 -9.98
CA VAL A 100 9.75 0.25 -9.14
C VAL A 100 10.59 -0.90 -9.72
N TRP A 101 9.96 -1.98 -10.16
CA TRP A 101 10.68 -3.12 -10.74
C TRP A 101 11.44 -2.74 -12.03
N ILE A 102 10.86 -1.90 -12.88
CA ILE A 102 11.49 -1.46 -14.14
C ILE A 102 12.61 -0.45 -13.86
N PHE A 103 12.33 0.59 -13.06
CA PHE A 103 13.13 1.82 -13.04
C PHE A 103 14.01 1.99 -11.79
N ALA A 104 13.75 1.27 -10.70
CA ALA A 104 14.47 1.54 -9.45
C ALA A 104 15.91 1.02 -9.47
N ARG A 105 16.73 1.63 -8.59
CA ARG A 105 18.12 1.23 -8.35
C ARG A 105 18.23 -0.23 -7.87
N PRO A 106 19.35 -0.94 -8.11
CA PRO A 106 19.52 -2.35 -7.73
C PRO A 106 19.63 -2.51 -6.20
N ALA A 107 18.48 -2.55 -5.54
CA ALA A 107 18.30 -2.77 -4.11
C ALA A 107 16.96 -3.49 -3.91
N ILE A 108 16.75 -4.04 -2.72
CA ILE A 108 15.44 -4.58 -2.34
C ILE A 108 14.55 -3.40 -1.93
N HIS A 109 13.41 -3.24 -2.60
CA HIS A 109 12.43 -2.21 -2.31
C HIS A 109 11.23 -2.82 -1.59
N ILE A 110 10.85 -2.20 -0.46
CA ILE A 110 9.79 -2.61 0.44
C ILE A 110 9.01 -1.37 0.89
N GLY A 111 7.81 -1.57 1.41
CA GLY A 111 6.99 -0.53 2.01
C GLY A 111 5.73 -0.19 1.22
N MET A 112 4.80 0.44 1.92
CA MET A 112 3.47 0.82 1.41
C MET A 112 3.47 2.15 0.62
N SER A 113 4.58 2.87 0.61
CA SER A 113 4.69 4.26 0.14
C SER A 113 4.25 4.45 -1.31
N GLY A 114 4.56 3.52 -2.22
CA GLY A 114 4.07 3.56 -3.60
C GLY A 114 2.54 3.62 -3.67
N VAL A 115 1.86 2.77 -2.88
CA VAL A 115 0.40 2.74 -2.78
C VAL A 115 -0.13 4.05 -2.18
N ILE A 116 0.52 4.56 -1.13
CA ILE A 116 0.15 5.82 -0.46
C ILE A 116 0.23 7.00 -1.44
N TYR A 117 1.30 7.09 -2.24
CA TYR A 117 1.44 8.16 -3.22
C TYR A 117 0.42 8.03 -4.36
N ALA A 118 0.11 6.81 -4.81
CA ALA A 118 -0.94 6.59 -5.79
C ALA A 118 -2.34 6.97 -5.24
N PHE A 119 -2.62 6.69 -3.97
CA PHE A 119 -3.84 7.16 -3.29
C PHE A 119 -3.92 8.67 -3.25
N ALA A 120 -2.84 9.35 -2.85
CA ALA A 120 -2.79 10.81 -2.83
C ALA A 120 -3.07 11.40 -4.21
N ALA A 121 -2.38 10.90 -5.25
CA ALA A 121 -2.56 11.34 -6.63
C ALA A 121 -4.01 11.12 -7.10
N TYR A 122 -4.57 9.94 -6.86
CA TYR A 122 -5.96 9.64 -7.23
C TYR A 122 -6.95 10.58 -6.51
N LEU A 123 -6.82 10.77 -5.20
CA LEU A 123 -7.74 11.59 -4.41
C LEU A 123 -7.72 13.06 -4.84
N VAL A 124 -6.53 13.61 -5.12
CA VAL A 124 -6.38 14.97 -5.63
C VAL A 124 -7.06 15.10 -7.00
N LEU A 125 -6.73 14.22 -7.94
CA LEU A 125 -7.28 14.27 -9.30
C LEU A 125 -8.80 14.05 -9.31
N ALA A 126 -9.28 13.06 -8.56
CA ALA A 126 -10.71 12.77 -8.48
C ALA A 126 -11.48 13.91 -7.80
N GLY A 127 -10.90 14.53 -6.76
CA GLY A 127 -11.45 15.73 -6.12
C GLY A 127 -11.60 16.87 -7.12
N MET A 128 -10.52 17.22 -7.84
CA MET A 128 -10.52 18.27 -8.86
C MET A 128 -11.55 18.03 -9.97
N VAL A 129 -11.64 16.79 -10.47
CA VAL A 129 -12.58 16.43 -11.55
C VAL A 129 -14.03 16.46 -11.06
N SER A 130 -14.29 16.05 -9.82
CA SER A 130 -15.65 15.99 -9.28
C SER A 130 -16.28 17.37 -9.07
N ARG A 131 -15.47 18.45 -8.97
CA ARG A 131 -15.89 19.85 -8.73
C ARG A 131 -16.83 20.04 -7.54
N LYS A 132 -16.87 19.09 -6.59
CA LYS A 132 -17.61 19.21 -5.33
C LYS A 132 -16.66 19.72 -4.27
N PHE A 133 -16.68 21.03 -4.04
CA PHE A 133 -16.05 21.66 -2.89
C PHE A 133 -17.01 21.60 -1.70
#